data_AF-A0AAD1DQB4-F1
#
_entry.id   AF-A0AAD1DQB4-F1
#
_cell.length_a   1.000
_cell.length_b   1.000
_cell.length_c   1.000
_cell.angle_alpha   90.00
_cell.angle_beta   90.00
_cell.angle_gamma   90.00
#
_symmetry.space_group_name_H-M   'P 1'
#
loop_
_entity.id
_entity.type
_entity.pdbx_description
1 polymer ?
#
loop_
_entity_poly.entity_id
_entity_poly.type
_entity_poly.pdbx_seq_one_letter_code
_entity_poly.pdbx_strand_id
1 'polypeptide(L)'
;MKISFETAKRKLSIPWFTASSILFIIMFMQTIGGKFEDKNIEAWGWFTQNLLPTLSLIITVFVTDLNTENSDKEVEKFYFNLAFGLSIFYLLVVLSVLLAQPLSSKGMIPWLQSSSIYLGPFQGLVAATVGMFFLKKVNKD
;
A
#
# COMPACT_ATOMS: atom_id res chain seq x y z
N MET A 1 13.88 -1.32 -21.86
CA MET A 1 13.29 -2.67 -21.63
C MET A 1 11.88 -2.49 -21.09
N LYS A 2 10.90 -3.17 -21.68
CA LYS A 2 9.48 -3.07 -21.28
C LYS A 2 9.04 -4.36 -20.59
N ILE A 3 7.96 -4.29 -19.82
CA ILE A 3 7.32 -5.44 -19.19
C ILE A 3 5.83 -5.45 -19.54
N SER A 4 5.24 -6.63 -19.66
CA SER A 4 3.78 -6.77 -19.81
C SER A 4 3.07 -6.14 -18.61
N PHE A 5 2.03 -5.36 -18.88
CA PHE A 5 1.17 -4.72 -17.89
C PHE A 5 0.55 -5.74 -16.93
N GLU A 6 0.14 -6.91 -17.43
CA GLU A 6 -0.42 -7.98 -16.60
C GLU A 6 0.60 -8.46 -15.55
N THR A 7 1.84 -8.65 -15.97
CA THR A 7 2.93 -9.03 -15.08
C THR A 7 3.23 -7.94 -14.06
N ALA A 8 3.23 -6.67 -14.49
CA ALA A 8 3.46 -5.52 -13.62
C ALA A 8 2.40 -5.42 -12.52
N LYS A 9 1.12 -5.46 -12.91
CA LYS A 9 -0.05 -5.41 -12.03
C LYS A 9 -0.01 -6.55 -11.00
N ARG A 10 0.20 -7.80 -11.46
CA ARG A 10 0.26 -8.97 -10.58
C ARG A 10 1.41 -8.84 -9.58
N LYS A 11 2.62 -8.52 -10.04
CA LYS A 11 3.79 -8.36 -9.16
C LYS A 11 3.62 -7.24 -8.14
N LEU A 12 2.99 -6.14 -8.51
CA LEU A 12 2.74 -5.03 -7.58
C LEU A 12 1.65 -5.34 -6.56
N SER A 13 0.63 -6.10 -6.96
CA SER A 13 -0.49 -6.47 -6.08
C SER A 13 -0.09 -7.42 -4.95
N ILE A 14 0.79 -8.39 -5.24
CA ILE A 14 1.17 -9.44 -4.28
C ILE A 14 1.72 -8.85 -2.97
N PRO A 15 2.74 -7.96 -2.97
CA PRO A 15 3.24 -7.37 -1.73
C PRO A 15 2.19 -6.60 -0.96
N TRP A 16 1.34 -5.83 -1.65
CA TRP A 16 0.30 -5.04 -1.02
C TRP A 16 -0.73 -5.92 -0.30
N PHE A 17 -1.26 -6.95 -0.96
CA PHE A 17 -2.22 -7.86 -0.32
C PHE A 17 -1.58 -8.70 0.79
N THR A 18 -0.36 -9.20 0.58
CA THR A 18 0.36 -10.00 1.59
C THR A 18 0.68 -9.14 2.82
N ALA A 19 1.29 -7.97 2.65
CA ALA A 19 1.63 -7.09 3.76
C ALA A 19 0.37 -6.59 4.47
N SER A 20 -0.68 -6.22 3.74
CA SER A 20 -1.94 -5.79 4.36
C SER A 20 -2.59 -6.90 5.18
N SER A 21 -2.50 -8.15 4.72
CA SER A 21 -3.00 -9.31 5.48
C SER A 21 -2.20 -9.52 6.76
N ILE A 22 -0.87 -9.43 6.69
CA ILE A 22 0.00 -9.54 7.88
C ILE A 22 -0.30 -8.41 8.87
N LEU A 23 -0.35 -7.16 8.39
CA LEU A 23 -0.65 -5.99 9.21
C LEU A 23 -2.04 -6.10 9.84
N PHE A 24 -3.04 -6.59 9.09
CA PHE A 24 -4.38 -6.84 9.59
C PHE A 24 -4.37 -7.85 10.74
N ILE A 25 -3.69 -8.99 10.59
CA ILE A 25 -3.57 -10.01 11.64
C ILE A 25 -2.93 -9.40 12.90
N ILE A 26 -1.85 -8.63 12.73
CA ILE A 26 -1.18 -7.95 13.86
C ILE A 26 -2.15 -6.99 14.57
N MET A 27 -2.83 -6.11 13.82
CA MET A 27 -3.80 -5.16 14.38
C MET A 27 -4.98 -5.86 15.06
N PHE A 28 -5.46 -6.95 14.47
CA PHE A 28 -6.54 -7.76 15.01
C PHE A 28 -6.13 -8.43 16.33
N MET A 29 -4.94 -9.04 16.38
CA MET A 29 -4.40 -9.61 17.62
C MET A 29 -4.21 -8.55 18.72
N GLN A 30 -3.74 -7.36 18.35
CA GLN A 30 -3.61 -6.24 19.30
C GLN A 30 -4.96 -5.71 19.79
N THR A 31 -6.00 -5.74 18.94
CA THR A 31 -7.38 -5.40 19.30
C THR A 31 -7.92 -6.37 20.34
N ILE A 32 -7.79 -7.68 20.10
CA ILE A 32 -8.24 -8.72 21.06
C ILE A 32 -7.42 -8.63 22.36
N GLY A 33 -6.12 -8.35 22.26
CA GLY A 33 -5.25 -8.16 23.42
C GLY A 33 -5.47 -6.87 24.20
N GLY A 34 -6.44 -6.04 23.82
CA GLY A 34 -6.77 -4.79 24.52
C GLY A 34 -5.68 -3.71 24.44
N LYS A 35 -4.74 -3.81 23.50
CA LYS A 35 -3.59 -2.87 23.39
C LYS A 35 -3.99 -1.45 23.02
N PHE A 36 -5.19 -1.27 22.46
CA PHE A 36 -5.71 0.04 22.08
C PHE A 36 -6.64 0.64 23.14
N GLU A 37 -6.87 -0.04 24.26
CA GLU A 37 -7.85 0.38 25.29
C GLU A 37 -9.21 0.70 24.61
N ASP A 38 -9.78 1.89 24.86
CA ASP A 38 -11.04 2.34 24.24
C ASP A 38 -10.86 2.99 22.86
N LYS A 39 -9.64 3.01 22.31
CA LYS A 39 -9.27 3.75 21.09
C LYS A 39 -9.12 2.87 19.85
N ASN A 40 -9.89 1.78 19.77
CA ASN A 40 -9.90 0.88 18.63
C ASN A 40 -10.17 1.63 17.31
N ILE A 41 -11.11 2.57 17.31
CA ILE A 41 -11.48 3.35 16.11
C ILE A 41 -10.27 4.14 15.58
N GLU A 42 -9.46 4.74 16.46
CA GLU A 42 -8.27 5.49 16.07
C GLU A 42 -7.19 4.58 15.47
N ALA A 43 -6.99 3.40 16.06
CA ALA A 43 -6.03 2.40 15.57
C ALA A 43 -6.40 1.88 14.17
N TRP A 44 -7.67 1.51 13.97
CA TRP A 44 -8.18 1.07 12.68
C TRP A 44 -8.25 2.20 11.65
N GLY A 45 -8.49 3.44 12.11
CA GLY A 45 -8.37 4.65 11.28
C GLY A 45 -6.97 4.80 10.71
N TRP A 46 -5.94 4.64 11.54
CA TRP A 46 -4.55 4.68 11.07
C TRP A 46 -4.24 3.56 10.06
N PHE A 47 -4.67 2.33 10.34
CA PHE A 47 -4.45 1.19 9.45
C PHE A 47 -5.10 1.41 8.07
N THR A 48 -6.37 1.81 8.08
CA THR A 48 -7.14 2.02 6.84
C THR A 48 -6.59 3.18 6.03
N GLN A 49 -6.21 4.29 6.67
CA GLN A 49 -5.61 5.44 5.98
C GLN A 49 -4.32 5.08 5.25
N ASN A 50 -3.48 4.21 5.80
CA ASN A 50 -2.20 3.84 5.17
C ASN A 50 -2.32 2.79 4.05
N LEU A 51 -3.34 1.94 4.07
CA LEU A 51 -3.44 0.81 3.14
C LEU A 51 -4.56 0.92 2.12
N LEU A 52 -5.75 1.39 2.52
CA LEU A 52 -6.93 1.35 1.66
C LEU A 52 -6.79 2.16 0.38
N PRO A 53 -6.20 3.37 0.35
CA PRO A 53 -6.08 4.13 -0.90
C PRO A 53 -5.37 3.34 -2.01
N THR A 54 -4.23 2.72 -1.69
CA THR A 54 -3.46 1.96 -2.68
C THR A 54 -4.10 0.62 -3.03
N LEU A 55 -4.69 -0.09 -2.05
CA LEU A 55 -5.41 -1.34 -2.32
C LEU A 55 -6.63 -1.09 -3.22
N SER A 56 -7.39 -0.03 -2.97
CA SER A 56 -8.54 0.36 -3.79
C SER A 56 -8.11 0.67 -5.21
N LEU A 57 -6.99 1.39 -5.35
CA LEU A 57 -6.38 1.70 -6.63
C LEU A 57 -5.95 0.42 -7.36
N ILE A 58 -5.25 -0.52 -6.71
CA ILE A 58 -4.89 -1.81 -7.30
C ILE A 58 -6.13 -2.58 -7.77
N ILE A 59 -7.15 -2.71 -6.92
CA ILE A 59 -8.41 -3.40 -7.26
C ILE A 59 -9.06 -2.75 -8.49
N THR A 60 -9.08 -1.43 -8.55
CA THR A 60 -9.63 -0.68 -9.70
C THR A 60 -8.87 -1.01 -10.99
N VAL A 61 -7.55 -1.21 -10.94
CA VAL A 61 -6.78 -1.70 -12.10
C VAL A 61 -7.24 -3.09 -12.53
N PHE A 62 -7.46 -4.01 -11.58
CA PHE A 62 -7.93 -5.35 -11.93
C PHE A 62 -9.32 -5.33 -12.57
N VAL A 63 -10.26 -4.56 -12.00
CA VAL A 63 -11.63 -4.48 -12.51
C VAL A 63 -11.70 -3.81 -13.88
N THR A 64 -10.93 -2.74 -14.10
CA THR A 64 -10.91 -2.05 -15.41
C THR A 64 -10.26 -2.90 -16.49
N ASP A 65 -9.25 -3.70 -16.16
CA ASP A 65 -8.57 -4.58 -17.11
C ASP A 65 -9.46 -5.72 -17.60
N LEU A 66 -10.32 -6.30 -16.74
CA LEU A 66 -11.29 -7.35 -17.10
C LEU A 66 -12.26 -6.90 -18.21
N ASN A 67 -12.52 -5.60 -18.32
CA ASN A 67 -13.43 -5.02 -19.31
C ASN A 67 -12.72 -4.61 -20.61
N THR A 68 -11.41 -4.80 -20.72
CA THR A 68 -10.65 -4.51 -21.95
C THR A 68 -10.28 -5.80 -22.67
N GLU A 69 -11.01 -6.12 -23.73
CA GLU A 69 -10.60 -7.16 -24.68
C GLU A 69 -9.33 -6.70 -25.41
N ASN A 70 -8.25 -7.48 -25.33
CA ASN A 70 -6.97 -7.28 -26.01
C ASN A 70 -6.21 -6.00 -25.67
N SER A 71 -5.35 -6.07 -24.66
CA SER A 71 -4.34 -5.04 -24.51
C SER A 71 -2.97 -5.63 -24.22
N ASP A 72 -2.15 -5.74 -25.27
CA ASP A 72 -0.67 -5.81 -25.22
C ASP A 72 -0.12 -4.50 -24.63
N LYS A 73 -0.61 -4.10 -23.45
CA LYS A 73 -0.12 -2.94 -22.73
C LYS A 73 1.24 -3.29 -22.18
N GLU A 74 2.20 -2.44 -22.50
CA GLU A 74 3.54 -2.54 -21.97
C GLU A 74 3.84 -1.34 -21.07
N VAL A 75 4.52 -1.60 -19.96
CA VAL A 75 5.02 -0.57 -19.05
C VAL A 75 6.53 -0.57 -19.12
N GLU A 76 7.14 0.60 -19.02
CA GLU A 76 8.59 0.67 -18.95
C GLU A 76 9.08 0.09 -17.62
N LYS A 77 10.09 -0.77 -17.70
CA LYS A 77 10.65 -1.47 -16.55
C LYS A 77 11.13 -0.51 -15.45
N PHE A 78 11.59 0.68 -15.82
CA PHE A 78 12.02 1.71 -14.87
C PHE A 78 10.87 2.17 -13.97
N TYR A 79 9.73 2.58 -14.55
CA TYR A 79 8.56 3.02 -13.77
C TYR A 79 8.01 1.89 -12.90
N PHE A 80 7.99 0.66 -13.42
CA PHE A 80 7.63 -0.49 -12.60
C PHE A 80 8.57 -0.69 -11.42
N ASN A 81 9.89 -0.69 -11.65
CA ASN A 81 10.86 -0.88 -10.58
C ASN A 81 10.78 0.24 -9.52
N LEU A 82 10.51 1.48 -9.96
CA LEU A 82 10.32 2.62 -9.06
C LEU A 82 9.07 2.43 -8.19
N ALA A 83 7.92 2.15 -8.81
CA ALA A 83 6.66 1.93 -8.08
C ALA A 83 6.74 0.70 -7.15
N PHE A 84 7.36 -0.38 -7.61
CA PHE A 84 7.56 -1.59 -6.84
C PHE A 84 8.51 -1.35 -5.66
N GLY A 85 9.67 -0.72 -5.90
CA GLY A 85 10.64 -0.39 -4.85
C GLY A 85 10.05 0.53 -3.78
N LEU A 86 9.36 1.59 -4.19
CA LEU A 86 8.67 2.50 -3.27
C LEU A 86 7.56 1.79 -2.48
N SER A 87 6.80 0.90 -3.13
CA SER A 87 5.76 0.11 -2.46
C SER A 87 6.34 -0.81 -1.39
N ILE A 88 7.39 -1.57 -1.72
CA ILE A 88 8.07 -2.45 -0.75
C ILE A 88 8.64 -1.63 0.40
N PHE A 89 9.36 -0.56 0.10
CA PHE A 89 9.93 0.32 1.12
C PHE A 89 8.84 0.87 2.05
N TYR A 90 7.76 1.42 1.49
CA TYR A 90 6.65 1.95 2.27
C TYR A 90 6.01 0.89 3.17
N LEU A 91 5.70 -0.29 2.63
CA LEU A 91 5.10 -1.38 3.40
C LEU A 91 6.02 -1.86 4.54
N LEU A 92 7.34 -1.89 4.31
CA LEU A 92 8.32 -2.20 5.35
C LEU A 92 8.34 -1.13 6.45
N VAL A 93 8.21 0.16 6.08
CA VAL A 93 8.11 1.25 7.07
C VAL A 93 6.81 1.15 7.85
N VAL A 94 5.67 0.87 7.21
CA VAL A 94 4.39 0.68 7.91
C VAL A 94 4.47 -0.51 8.89
N LEU A 95 5.07 -1.63 8.46
CA LEU A 95 5.28 -2.79 9.32
C LEU A 95 6.24 -2.50 10.46
N SER A 96 7.33 -1.78 10.20
CA SER A 96 8.29 -1.43 11.24
C SER A 96 7.69 -0.52 12.30
N VAL A 97 6.73 0.35 11.96
CA VAL A 97 6.00 1.14 12.97
C VAL A 97 5.30 0.25 13.98
N LEU A 98 4.59 -0.80 13.54
CA LEU A 98 3.91 -1.71 14.47
C LEU A 98 4.92 -2.53 15.29
N LEU A 99 5.98 -3.02 14.66
CA LEU A 99 6.99 -3.86 15.31
C LEU A 99 7.91 -3.08 16.26
N ALA A 100 8.15 -1.79 15.99
CA ALA A 100 9.00 -0.93 16.80
C ALA A 100 8.24 -0.27 17.97
N GLN A 101 6.92 -0.46 18.10
CA GLN A 101 6.18 0.09 19.23
C GLN A 101 6.77 -0.29 20.61
N PRO A 102 7.24 -1.51 20.86
CA PRO A 102 7.82 -1.88 22.15
C PRO A 102 9.11 -1.11 22.49
N LEU A 103 9.79 -0.53 21.50
CA LEU A 103 10.98 0.29 21.68
C LEU A 103 10.62 1.74 22.05
N SER A 104 9.35 2.11 21.95
CA SER A 104 8.85 3.44 22.25
C SER A 104 8.36 3.53 23.69
N SER A 105 8.65 4.65 24.35
CA SER A 105 8.05 4.99 25.65
C SER A 105 6.62 5.53 25.52
N LYS A 106 6.13 5.75 24.29
CA LYS A 106 4.76 6.22 24.02
C LYS A 106 3.76 5.07 24.03
N GLY A 107 2.54 5.37 24.48
CA GLY A 107 1.39 4.49 24.25
C GLY A 107 1.15 4.22 22.76
N MET A 108 0.46 3.12 22.46
CA MET A 108 0.24 2.64 21.08
C MET A 108 -0.38 3.70 20.17
N ILE A 109 -1.42 4.40 20.62
CA ILE A 109 -2.13 5.40 19.81
C ILE A 109 -1.26 6.63 19.50
N PRO A 110 -0.64 7.32 20.49
CA PRO A 110 0.28 8.42 20.20
C PRO A 110 1.45 8.01 19.29
N TRP A 111 1.91 6.76 19.39
CA TRP A 111 2.95 6.21 18.52
C TRP A 111 2.48 6.10 17.06
N LEU A 112 1.31 5.49 16.82
CA LEU A 112 0.70 5.42 15.49
C LEU A 112 0.47 6.82 14.90
N GLN A 113 -0.13 7.73 15.66
CA GLN A 113 -0.39 9.11 15.20
C GLN A 113 0.90 9.86 14.84
N SER A 114 1.96 9.69 15.64
CA SER A 114 3.26 10.31 15.35
C SER A 114 3.86 9.79 14.03
N SER A 115 3.61 8.52 13.68
CA SER A 115 4.14 7.92 12.45
C SER A 115 3.53 8.50 11.17
N SER A 116 2.30 9.03 11.25
CA SER A 116 1.60 9.62 10.11
C SER A 116 2.33 10.81 9.49
N ILE A 117 3.18 11.51 10.26
CA ILE A 117 3.96 12.66 9.80
C ILE A 117 4.86 12.29 8.62
N TYR A 118 5.50 11.12 8.67
CA TYR A 118 6.35 10.65 7.58
C TYR A 118 5.63 9.66 6.66
N LEU A 119 4.68 8.87 7.17
CA LEU A 119 3.94 7.92 6.32
C LEU A 119 3.07 8.63 5.27
N GLY A 120 2.45 9.77 5.60
CA GLY A 120 1.60 10.52 4.67
C GLY A 120 2.32 10.93 3.37
N PRO A 121 3.46 11.65 3.45
CA PRO A 121 4.24 12.00 2.26
C PRO A 121 4.68 10.79 1.43
N PHE A 122 5.16 9.73 2.09
CA PHE A 122 5.56 8.50 1.40
C PHE A 122 4.39 7.80 0.72
N GLN A 123 3.23 7.79 1.36
CA GLN A 123 2.01 7.25 0.76
C GLN A 123 1.63 8.04 -0.50
N GLY A 124 1.76 9.37 -0.47
CA GLY A 124 1.55 10.22 -1.65
C GLY A 124 2.47 9.83 -2.82
N LEU A 125 3.76 9.58 -2.55
CA LEU A 125 4.71 9.11 -3.57
C LEU A 125 4.32 7.75 -4.13
N VAL A 126 3.93 6.80 -3.28
CA VAL A 126 3.49 5.49 -3.74
C VAL A 126 2.21 5.63 -4.56
N ALA A 127 1.21 6.36 -4.07
CA ALA A 127 -0.05 6.58 -4.79
C ALA A 127 0.19 7.24 -6.16
N ALA A 128 1.09 8.22 -6.26
CA ALA A 128 1.45 8.82 -7.55
C ALA A 128 2.11 7.81 -8.50
N THR A 129 3.06 7.01 -8.00
CA THR A 129 3.76 6.04 -8.83
C THR A 129 2.88 4.86 -9.27
N VAL A 130 1.96 4.39 -8.42
CA VAL A 130 0.95 3.41 -8.83
C VAL A 130 -0.12 4.05 -9.71
N GLY A 131 -0.50 5.31 -9.46
CA GLY A 131 -1.42 6.10 -10.28
C GLY A 131 -0.94 6.31 -11.72
N MET A 132 0.37 6.37 -11.96
CA MET A 132 0.91 6.40 -13.33
C MET A 132 0.48 5.20 -14.17
N PHE A 133 0.17 4.04 -13.57
CA PHE A 133 -0.38 2.89 -14.28
C PHE A 133 -1.80 3.13 -14.81
N PHE A 134 -2.55 4.08 -14.24
CA PHE A 134 -3.87 4.51 -14.74
C PHE A 134 -3.78 5.51 -15.88
N LEU A 135 -2.78 6.41 -15.85
CA LEU A 135 -2.70 7.54 -16.76
C LEU A 135 -2.18 7.18 -18.15
N LYS A 136 -1.45 6.07 -18.30
CA LYS A 136 -0.94 5.64 -19.61
C LYS A 136 -2.06 4.97 -20.44
N LYS A 137 -3.05 5.76 -20.86
CA LYS A 137 -3.77 5.50 -22.12
C LYS A 137 -2.72 5.56 -23.21
N VAL A 138 -2.55 4.46 -23.94
CA VAL A 138 -1.76 4.42 -25.16
C VAL A 138 -2.41 5.41 -26.14
N ASN A 139 -1.81 6.59 -26.32
CA ASN A 139 -2.06 7.36 -27.53
C ASN A 139 -1.65 6.46 -28.69
N LYS A 140 -2.64 5.98 -29.45
CA LYS A 140 -2.44 5.54 -30.82
C LYS A 140 -2.26 6.81 -31.64
N ASP A 141 -1.01 7.23 -31.81
CA ASP A 141 -0.60 8.06 -32.95
C ASP A 141 0.44 7.27 -33.73
#